data_AF-A0A3C1YVS0-F1
#
_entry.id   AF-A0A3C1YVS0-F1
#
_cell.length_a   1.000
_cell.length_b   1.000
_cell.length_c   1.000
_cell.angle_alpha   90.00
_cell.angle_beta   90.00
_cell.angle_gamma   90.00
#
_symmetry.space_group_name_H-M   'P 1'
#
loop_
_entity.id
_entity.type
_entity.pdbx_description
1 polymer ?
#
loop_
_entity_poly.entity_id
_entity_poly.type
_entity_poly.pdbx_seq_one_letter_code
_entity_poly.pdbx_strand_id
1 'polypeptide(L)' 'MLFVIFDVEVIFLYPWAIVFNKIGLIGLVEMLVFIGLFLVAYVYAWRKGALEWD' A
#
# COMPACT_ATOMS: atom_id res chain seq x y z
N MET A 1 6.70 -8.13 11.47
CA MET A 1 7.39 -7.44 10.36
C MET A 1 6.41 -6.89 9.32
N LEU A 2 5.41 -7.68 8.91
CA LEU A 2 4.37 -7.25 7.97
C LEU A 2 3.57 -6.02 8.45
N PHE A 3 3.34 -5.89 9.76
CA PHE A 3 2.79 -4.70 10.40
C PHE A 3 3.58 -3.41 10.09
N VAL A 4 4.92 -3.46 10.18
CA VAL A 4 5.78 -2.30 9.93
C VAL A 4 5.71 -1.88 8.46
N ILE A 5 5.59 -2.85 7.55
CA ILE A 5 5.44 -2.58 6.11
C ILE A 5 4.13 -1.85 5.84
N PHE A 6 3.02 -2.31 6.43
CA PHE A 6 1.73 -1.61 6.34
C PHE A 6 1.78 -0.20 6.93
N ASP A 7 2.44 -0.02 8.07
CA ASP A 7 2.54 1.29 8.71
C ASP A 7 3.31 2.28 7.81
N VAL A 8 4.39 1.81 7.17
CA VAL A 8 5.15 2.57 6.18
C VAL A 8 4.29 2.92 4.95
N GLU A 9 3.47 2.01 4.44
CA GLU A 9 2.54 2.30 3.33
C GLU A 9 1.55 3.43 3.69
N VAL A 10 1.02 3.41 4.91
CA VAL A 10 0.09 4.43 5.40
C VAL A 10 0.77 5.80 5.48
N ILE A 11 2.04 5.86 5.87
CA ILE A 11 2.84 7.10 5.86
C ILE A 11 2.92 7.70 4.44
N PHE A 12 2.97 6.88 3.38
CA PHE A 12 2.93 7.37 1.99
C PHE A 12 1.52 7.76 1.52
N LEU A 13 0.49 7.07 2.00
CA LEU A 13 -0.91 7.36 1.67
C LEU A 13 -1.39 8.71 2.22
N TYR A 14 -0.96 9.10 3.42
CA TYR A 14 -1.37 10.35 4.06
C TYR A 14 -1.07 11.62 3.24
N PRO A 15 0.20 11.90 2.85
CA PRO A 15 0.52 13.10 2.08
C PRO A 15 -0.17 13.10 0.72
N TRP A 16 -0.24 11.94 0.06
CA TRP A 16 -0.98 11.80 -1.19
C TRP A 16 -2.47 12.19 -1.04
N ALA A 17 -3.12 11.69 0.02
CA ALA A 17 -4.53 12.00 0.29
C ALA A 17 -4.75 13.50 0.54
N ILE A 18 -3.81 14.15 1.24
CA ILE A 18 -3.84 15.60 1.50
C ILE A 18 -3.72 16.41 0.21
N VAL A 19 -2.85 15.99 -0.72
CA VAL A 19 -2.63 16.71 -1.99
C VAL A 19 -3.51 16.24 -3.14
N PHE A 20 -4.39 15.26 -2.92
CA PHE A 20 -5.20 14.61 -3.96
C PHE A 20 -5.94 15.62 -4.85
N ASN A 21 -6.51 16.67 -4.26
CA ASN A 21 -7.21 17.74 -4.96
C ASN A 21 -6.34 18.52 -5.97
N LYS A 22 -5.01 18.46 -5.86
CA LYS A 22 -4.05 19.13 -6.76
C LYS A 22 -3.58 18.23 -7.91
N ILE A 23 -3.47 16.93 -7.66
CA ILE A 23 -2.94 15.93 -8.61
C ILE A 23 -4.05 15.21 -9.39
N GLY A 24 -5.28 15.23 -8.87
CA GLY A 24 -6.47 14.73 -9.54
C GLY A 24 -6.36 13.28 -10.00
N LEU A 25 -6.84 13.01 -11.21
CA LEU A 25 -6.99 11.66 -11.75
C LEU A 25 -5.66 10.95 -12.01
N ILE A 26 -4.60 11.70 -12.32
CA ILE A 26 -3.25 11.13 -12.51
C ILE A 26 -2.73 10.60 -11.18
N GLY A 27 -2.86 11.40 -10.12
CA GLY A 27 -2.48 10.97 -8.77
C GLY A 27 -3.29 9.77 -8.28
N LEU A 28 -4.54 9.61 -8.72
CA LEU A 28 -5.35 8.42 -8.44
C LEU A 28 -4.77 7.17 -9.08
N VAL A 29 -4.41 7.21 -10.36
CA VAL A 29 -3.82 6.08 -11.08
C VAL A 29 -2.48 5.70 -10.47
N GLU A 30 -1.62 6.68 -10.16
CA GLU A 30 -0.33 6.45 -9.52
C GLU A 30 -0.48 5.72 -8.19
N MET A 31 -1.44 6.12 -7.34
CA MET A 31 -1.66 5.41 -6.07
C MET A 31 -2.34 4.07 -6.21
N LEU A 32 -3.20 3.87 -7.21
CA LEU A 32 -3.73 2.54 -7.50
C LEU A 32 -2.61 1.58 -7.91
N VAL A 33 -1.65 2.05 -8.73
CA VAL A 33 -0.48 1.25 -9.10
C VAL A 33 0.41 0.97 -7.89
N PHE A 34 0.66 1.98 -7.04
CA PHE A 34 1.43 1.81 -5.81
C PHE A 34 0.78 0.75 -4.90
N ILE A 35 -0.49 0.92 -4.54
CA ILE A 35 -1.23 -0.03 -3.70
C ILE A 35 -1.28 -1.42 -4.36
N GLY A 36 -1.46 -1.48 -5.68
CA GLY A 36 -1.45 -2.72 -6.45
C GLY A 36 -0.14 -3.51 -6.33
N LEU A 37 1.00 -2.83 -6.36
CA LEU A 37 2.32 -3.47 -6.17
C LEU A 37 2.46 -4.09 -4.77
N PHE A 38 2.05 -3.35 -3.75
CA PHE A 38 2.10 -3.85 -2.37
C PHE A 38 1.09 -4.96 -2.11
N LEU A 39 -0.10 -4.91 -2.73
CA LEU A 39 -1.07 -5.99 -2.70
C LEU A 39 -0.50 -7.30 -3.26
N VAL A 40 0.26 -7.25 -4.37
CA VAL A 40 0.93 -8.45 -4.90
C VAL A 40 1.96 -8.99 -3.90
N ALA A 41 2.76 -8.12 -3.28
CA ALA A 41 3.71 -8.51 -2.25
C ALA A 41 3.01 -9.13 -1.02
N TYR A 42 1.87 -8.56 -0.62
CA TYR A 42 1.04 -9.06 0.48
C TYR A 42 0.45 -10.44 0.16
N VAL A 43 -0.14 -10.61 -1.04
CA VAL A 43 -0.67 -11.92 -1.49
C VAL A 43 0.45 -12.96 -1.54
N TYR A 44 1.64 -12.60 -1.98
CA TYR A 44 2.80 -13.49 -1.96
C TYR A 44 3.18 -13.90 -0.52
N ALA A 45 3.26 -12.93 0.40
CA ALA A 45 3.55 -13.20 1.80
C ALA A 45 2.49 -14.09 2.46
N TRP A 46 1.22 -13.86 2.13
CA TRP A 46 0.10 -14.69 2.59
C TRP A 46 0.22 -16.13 2.11
N ARG A 47 0.48 -16.34 0.82
CA ARG A 47 0.65 -17.69 0.24
C ARG A 47 1.84 -18.46 0.84
N LYS A 48 2.80 -17.75 1.43
CA LYS A 48 3.94 -18.34 2.15
C LYS A 48 3.68 -18.61 3.64
N GLY A 49 2.46 -18.39 4.14
CA GLY A 49 2.11 -18.60 5.54
C GLY A 49 2.69 -17.53 6.48
N ALA A 50 3.21 -16.40 5.97
CA ALA A 50 3.78 -15.34 6.81
C ALA A 50 2.72 -14.55 7.61
N LEU A 51 1.44 -14.84 7.37
CA LEU A 51 0.29 -14.31 8.08
C LEU A 51 -0.33 -15.34 9.03
N GLU A 52 0.18 -16.57 9.07
CA GLU A 52 -0.26 -17.56 10.05
C GLU A 52 0.40 -17.22 11.40
N TRP A 53 -0.46 -16.91 12.36
CA TRP A 53 -0.11 -16.79 13.77
C TRP A 53 -0.51 -18.13 14.39
N ASP A 54 0.46 -18.90 14.89
CA ASP A 54 0.16 -19.96 15.88
C ASP A 54 -0.34 -19.33 17.19
#